data_AF-A0A811S5V8-F1
#
_entry.id   AF-A0A811S5V8-F1
#
_cell.length_a   1.000
_cell.length_b   1.000
_cell.length_c   1.000
_cell.angle_alpha   90.00
_cell.angle_beta   90.00
_cell.angle_gamma   90.00
#
_symmetry.space_group_name_H-M   'P 1'
#
loop_
_entity.id
_entity.type
_entity.pdbx_description
1 polymer ?
#
loop_
_entity_poly.entity_id
_entity_poly.type
_entity_poly.pdbx_seq_one_letter_code
_entity_poly.pdbx_strand_id
1 'polypeptide(L)'
;MAAAILRRVTPTAAASPRVAPLPLPLPLPLLSRGVSDSTDAITVETSVPFKSHIVDPPSREATTTARELLSLFRDMSLMRRAEIAADSLYKAKLIRGFCHLYDGQEAVALGMEAAITRADAIITAYRDHSPTSRAAGTSSPPSPSS
;
A
#
# COMPACT_ATOMS: atom_id res chain seq x y z
N MET A 1 -38.71 -35.59 81.21
CA MET A 1 -37.68 -34.62 81.63
C MET A 1 -36.86 -34.22 80.42
N ALA A 2 -36.41 -32.96 80.38
CA ALA A 2 -35.68 -32.26 79.31
C ALA A 2 -36.55 -31.61 78.21
N ALA A 3 -36.86 -30.34 78.47
CA ALA A 3 -37.38 -29.36 77.51
C ALA A 3 -36.23 -28.82 76.64
N ALA A 4 -36.48 -28.57 75.36
CA ALA A 4 -35.60 -27.77 74.51
C ALA A 4 -36.42 -26.87 73.59
N ILE A 5 -36.10 -25.59 73.69
CA ILE A 5 -36.86 -24.41 73.29
C ILE A 5 -36.86 -24.24 71.76
N LEU A 6 -38.05 -23.92 71.24
CA LEU A 6 -38.32 -23.58 69.85
C LEU A 6 -37.72 -22.21 69.50
N ARG A 7 -36.89 -22.12 68.47
CA ARG A 7 -36.64 -20.87 67.74
C ARG A 7 -36.59 -21.16 66.24
N ARG A 8 -37.69 -20.83 65.55
CA ARG A 8 -37.75 -20.84 64.08
C ARG A 8 -36.89 -19.69 63.55
N VAL A 9 -35.88 -20.01 62.76
CA VAL A 9 -35.12 -19.02 61.97
C VAL A 9 -35.66 -19.05 60.55
N THR A 10 -36.26 -17.95 60.13
CA THR A 10 -36.67 -17.69 58.74
C THR A 10 -35.44 -17.30 57.91
N PRO A 11 -35.19 -17.89 56.73
CA PRO A 11 -34.14 -17.40 55.85
C PRO A 11 -34.64 -16.16 55.10
N THR A 12 -34.07 -14.99 55.40
CA THR A 12 -34.21 -13.78 54.58
C THR A 12 -33.40 -13.98 53.29
N ALA A 13 -34.07 -13.93 52.14
CA ALA A 13 -33.43 -13.93 50.83
C ALA A 13 -32.62 -12.63 50.64
N ALA A 14 -31.29 -12.74 50.63
CA ALA A 14 -30.40 -11.63 50.27
C ALA A 14 -30.45 -11.41 48.75
N ALA A 15 -30.86 -10.20 48.33
CA ALA A 15 -30.87 -9.79 46.93
C ALA A 15 -29.44 -9.52 46.43
N SER A 16 -29.06 -10.14 45.31
CA SER A 16 -27.78 -9.95 44.63
C SER A 16 -27.70 -8.56 43.96
N PRO A 17 -26.57 -7.83 44.04
CA PRO A 17 -26.45 -6.52 43.42
C PRO A 17 -26.39 -6.66 41.89
N ARG A 18 -27.29 -5.95 41.20
CA ARG A 18 -27.32 -5.88 39.73
C ARG A 18 -26.12 -5.05 39.25
N VAL A 19 -25.21 -5.67 38.49
CA VAL A 19 -24.14 -4.98 37.76
C VAL A 19 -24.78 -4.16 36.64
N ALA A 20 -24.55 -2.85 36.63
CA ALA A 20 -24.99 -1.98 35.54
C ALA A 20 -24.21 -2.31 34.26
N PRO A 21 -24.85 -2.32 33.07
CA PRO A 21 -24.17 -2.59 31.82
C PRO A 21 -23.19 -1.45 31.50
N LEU A 22 -21.97 -1.82 31.06
CA LEU A 22 -20.97 -0.87 30.60
C LEU A 22 -21.51 -0.07 29.41
N PRO A 23 -21.24 1.24 29.31
CA PRO A 23 -21.68 2.04 28.18
C PRO A 23 -20.96 1.57 26.91
N LEU A 24 -21.74 1.40 25.84
CA LEU A 24 -21.23 1.03 24.51
C LEU A 24 -20.20 2.07 24.04
N PRO A 25 -19.09 1.65 23.41
CA PRO A 25 -18.08 2.58 22.92
C PRO A 25 -18.69 3.47 21.83
N LEU A 26 -18.55 4.79 21.98
CA LEU A 26 -18.95 5.75 20.98
C LEU A 26 -18.20 5.49 19.66
N PRO A 27 -18.86 5.64 18.49
CA PRO A 27 -18.21 5.45 17.21
C PRO A 27 -17.09 6.49 17.02
N LEU A 28 -15.86 6.02 16.84
CA LEU A 28 -14.73 6.87 16.50
C LEU A 28 -15.02 7.56 15.15
N PRO A 29 -14.77 8.87 15.01
CA PRO A 29 -14.96 9.53 13.73
C PRO A 29 -13.96 8.93 12.73
N LEU A 30 -14.50 8.33 11.66
CA LEU A 30 -13.71 7.86 10.53
C LEU A 30 -13.17 9.09 9.78
N LEU A 31 -12.00 9.60 10.18
CA LEU A 31 -11.31 10.62 9.39
C LEU A 31 -10.87 9.99 8.07
N SER A 32 -11.72 10.10 7.06
CA SER A 32 -11.33 9.91 5.66
C SER A 32 -10.38 11.04 5.29
N ARG A 33 -9.07 10.82 5.46
CA ARG A 33 -8.05 11.74 4.96
C ARG A 33 -8.16 11.79 3.44
N GLY A 34 -8.60 12.94 2.91
CA GLY A 34 -8.73 13.16 1.47
C GLY A 34 -7.40 12.91 0.74
N VAL A 35 -7.50 12.34 -0.45
CA VAL A 35 -6.36 12.16 -1.35
C VAL A 35 -5.97 13.54 -1.90
N SER A 36 -4.70 13.92 -1.75
CA SER A 36 -4.18 15.16 -2.33
C SER A 36 -4.08 15.01 -3.85
N ASP A 37 -4.70 15.93 -4.60
CA ASP A 37 -4.56 16.09 -6.07
C ASP A 37 -3.80 17.39 -6.41
N SER A 38 -2.97 17.89 -5.47
CA SER A 38 -2.17 19.08 -5.70
C SER A 38 -1.13 18.85 -6.79
N THR A 39 -1.02 19.83 -7.67
CA THR A 39 -0.01 19.94 -8.73
C THR A 39 1.17 20.82 -8.33
N ASP A 40 1.27 21.19 -7.05
CA ASP A 40 2.37 22.01 -6.56
C ASP A 40 3.68 21.22 -6.64
N ALA A 41 4.77 21.91 -7.00
CA ALA A 41 6.08 21.32 -7.13
C ALA A 41 6.65 20.94 -5.76
N ILE A 42 7.01 19.67 -5.61
CA ILE A 42 7.65 19.08 -4.45
C ILE A 42 9.04 18.65 -4.89
N THR A 43 10.06 19.22 -4.25
CA THR A 43 11.45 18.79 -4.45
C THR A 43 11.78 17.68 -3.46
N VAL A 44 12.25 16.55 -3.98
CA VAL A 44 12.68 15.39 -3.20
C VAL A 44 14.17 15.20 -3.37
N GLU A 45 14.90 15.12 -2.25
CA GLU A 45 16.33 14.81 -2.24
C GLU A 45 16.58 13.33 -1.98
N THR A 46 17.45 12.73 -2.79
CA THR A 46 17.90 11.34 -2.60
C THR A 46 18.90 11.29 -1.44
N SER A 47 18.61 10.48 -0.42
CA SER A 47 19.42 10.39 0.81
C SER A 47 20.82 9.80 0.60
N VAL A 48 21.01 8.96 -0.41
CA VAL A 48 22.27 8.27 -0.68
C VAL A 48 23.02 8.95 -1.85
N PRO A 49 24.33 9.23 -1.72
CA PRO A 49 25.12 9.74 -2.84
C PRO A 49 25.31 8.68 -3.92
N PHE A 50 25.15 9.08 -5.19
CA PHE A 50 25.42 8.19 -6.32
C PHE A 50 26.92 7.98 -6.49
N LYS A 51 27.34 6.71 -6.62
CA LYS A 51 28.70 6.35 -7.01
C LYS A 51 28.74 6.20 -8.53
N SER A 52 29.33 7.15 -9.22
CA SER A 52 29.51 7.07 -10.67
C SER A 52 30.87 6.48 -11.04
N HIS A 53 30.96 5.91 -12.24
CA HIS A 53 32.20 5.42 -12.84
C HIS A 53 32.22 5.87 -14.30
N ILE A 54 33.15 6.76 -14.66
CA ILE A 54 33.32 7.35 -16.02
C ILE A 54 32.20 8.33 -16.44
N VAL A 55 31.18 8.55 -15.60
CA VAL A 55 30.06 9.46 -15.92
C VAL A 55 29.87 10.48 -14.81
N ASP A 56 29.41 11.67 -15.16
CA ASP A 56 29.02 12.68 -14.18
C ASP A 56 27.84 12.17 -13.33
N PRO A 57 27.90 12.33 -12.00
CA PRO A 57 26.83 11.86 -11.14
C PRO A 57 25.54 12.63 -11.45
N PRO A 58 24.38 11.94 -11.54
CA PRO A 58 23.12 12.62 -11.74
C PRO A 58 22.79 13.51 -10.52
N SER A 59 21.96 14.52 -10.76
CA SER A 59 21.44 15.37 -9.67
C SER A 59 20.71 14.51 -8.63
N ARG A 60 20.85 14.90 -7.36
CA ARG A 60 20.19 14.24 -6.22
C ARG A 60 18.80 14.80 -5.94
N GLU A 61 18.45 15.88 -6.60
CA GLU A 61 17.16 16.54 -6.47
C GLU A 61 16.25 16.12 -7.62
N ALA A 62 15.02 15.71 -7.28
CA ALA A 62 13.96 15.42 -8.23
C ALA A 62 12.74 16.28 -7.90
N THR A 63 12.27 17.05 -8.89
CA THR A 63 11.03 17.81 -8.77
C THR A 63 9.87 16.96 -9.26
N THR A 64 8.84 16.81 -8.44
CA THR A 64 7.63 16.04 -8.75
C THR A 64 6.39 16.71 -8.16
N THR A 65 5.20 16.18 -8.40
CA THR A 65 3.94 16.69 -7.84
C THR A 65 3.26 15.62 -6.98
N ALA A 66 2.40 16.02 -6.04
CA ALA A 66 1.66 15.06 -5.22
C ALA A 66 0.79 14.12 -6.08
N ARG A 67 0.19 14.66 -7.14
CA ARG A 67 -0.58 13.89 -8.13
C ARG A 67 0.26 12.84 -8.85
N GLU A 68 1.44 13.21 -9.32
CA GLU A 68 2.35 12.30 -10.01
C GLU A 68 2.81 11.16 -9.10
N LEU A 69 3.27 11.48 -7.89
CA LEU A 69 3.67 10.49 -6.88
C LEU A 69 2.55 9.50 -6.57
N LEU A 70 1.31 9.98 -6.47
CA LEU A 70 0.16 9.13 -6.23
C LEU A 70 -0.14 8.21 -7.42
N SER A 71 0.00 8.71 -8.65
CA SER A 71 -0.14 7.90 -9.86
C SER A 71 0.90 6.77 -9.87
N LEU A 72 2.18 7.12 -9.66
CA LEU A 72 3.27 6.16 -9.60
C LEU A 72 3.04 5.10 -8.49
N PHE A 73 2.57 5.53 -7.32
CA PHE A 73 2.23 4.62 -6.23
C PHE A 73 1.10 3.65 -6.58
N ARG A 74 0.05 4.12 -7.27
CA ARG A 74 -1.05 3.27 -7.74
C ARG A 74 -0.57 2.24 -8.74
N ASP A 75 0.27 2.66 -9.69
CA ASP A 75 0.82 1.78 -10.72
C ASP A 75 1.73 0.70 -10.10
N MET A 76 2.63 1.08 -9.19
CA MET A 76 3.47 0.12 -8.43
C MET A 76 2.61 -0.88 -7.65
N SER A 77 1.55 -0.40 -7.00
CA SER A 77 0.65 -1.24 -6.20
C SER A 77 -0.20 -2.19 -7.06
N LEU A 78 -0.53 -1.80 -8.29
CA LEU A 78 -1.22 -2.65 -9.25
C LEU A 78 -0.28 -3.77 -9.70
N MET A 79 0.94 -3.41 -10.10
CA MET A 79 1.96 -4.37 -10.52
C MET A 79 2.22 -5.43 -9.46
N ARG A 80 2.46 -5.01 -8.20
CA ARG A 80 2.66 -5.94 -7.08
C ARG A 80 1.49 -6.93 -6.93
N ARG A 81 0.25 -6.46 -7.06
CA ARG A 81 -0.93 -7.32 -6.93
C ARG A 81 -1.06 -8.31 -8.08
N ALA A 82 -0.73 -7.90 -9.30
CA ALA A 82 -0.69 -8.79 -10.45
C ALA A 82 0.33 -9.92 -10.25
N GLU A 83 1.51 -9.61 -9.74
CA GLU A 83 2.56 -10.60 -9.46
C GLU A 83 2.15 -11.59 -8.36
N ILE A 84 1.54 -11.10 -7.27
CA ILE A 84 1.02 -11.97 -6.20
C ILE A 84 -0.08 -12.89 -6.73
N ALA A 85 -0.93 -12.39 -7.63
CA ALA A 85 -1.94 -13.21 -8.29
C ALA A 85 -1.29 -14.26 -9.21
N ALA A 86 -0.25 -13.89 -9.96
CA ALA A 86 0.50 -14.81 -10.79
C ALA A 86 1.17 -15.92 -9.96
N ASP A 87 1.78 -15.60 -8.81
CA ASP A 87 2.31 -16.58 -7.86
C ASP A 87 1.22 -17.55 -7.37
N SER A 88 0.05 -17.03 -7.02
CA SER A 88 -1.09 -17.84 -6.56
C SER A 88 -1.57 -18.80 -7.65
N LEU A 89 -1.68 -18.33 -8.89
CA LEU A 89 -2.08 -19.15 -10.05
C LEU A 89 -1.01 -20.17 -10.46
N TYR A 90 0.25 -19.83 -10.28
CA TYR A 90 1.37 -20.75 -10.48
C TYR A 90 1.34 -21.89 -9.46
N LYS A 91 1.12 -21.58 -8.18
CA LYS A 91 0.92 -22.58 -7.11
C LYS A 91 -0.31 -23.46 -7.35
N ALA A 92 -1.38 -22.88 -7.89
CA ALA A 92 -2.58 -23.61 -8.29
C ALA A 92 -2.39 -24.49 -9.55
N LYS A 93 -1.18 -24.54 -10.13
CA LYS A 93 -0.85 -25.28 -11.36
C LYS A 93 -1.63 -24.81 -12.60
N LEU A 94 -2.25 -23.63 -12.54
CA LEU A 94 -2.95 -23.02 -13.66
C LEU A 94 -1.97 -22.35 -14.63
N ILE A 95 -0.90 -21.77 -14.09
CA ILE A 95 0.26 -21.32 -14.87
C ILE A 95 1.31 -22.44 -14.83
N ARG A 96 1.85 -22.82 -15.99
CA ARG A 96 2.85 -23.88 -16.14
C ARG A 96 4.10 -23.34 -16.83
N GLY A 97 5.24 -24.01 -16.63
CA GLY A 97 6.52 -23.59 -17.21
C GLY A 97 7.24 -22.62 -16.28
N PHE A 98 7.84 -21.57 -16.82
CA PHE A 98 8.58 -20.57 -16.06
C PHE A 98 7.70 -19.38 -15.69
N CYS A 99 7.90 -18.83 -14.49
CA CYS A 99 7.19 -17.66 -13.98
C CYS A 99 8.19 -16.82 -13.19
N HIS A 100 8.58 -15.66 -13.72
CA HIS A 100 9.60 -14.80 -13.13
C HIS A 100 8.97 -13.50 -12.64
N LEU A 101 8.65 -13.47 -11.36
CA LEU A 101 7.94 -12.35 -10.73
C LEU A 101 8.82 -11.11 -10.63
N TYR A 102 8.30 -9.92 -10.89
CA TYR A 102 9.02 -8.64 -10.74
C TYR A 102 8.74 -7.94 -9.40
N ASP A 103 8.23 -8.68 -8.40
CA ASP A 103 7.85 -8.13 -7.11
C ASP A 103 9.08 -7.59 -6.34
N GLY A 104 8.97 -6.35 -5.86
CA GLY A 104 10.06 -5.65 -5.16
C GLY A 104 10.95 -4.79 -6.06
N GLN A 105 10.79 -4.86 -7.38
CA GLN A 105 11.55 -4.05 -8.34
C GLN A 105 10.69 -3.05 -9.10
N GLU A 106 9.44 -2.83 -8.68
CA GLU A 106 8.45 -2.05 -9.44
C GLU A 106 8.90 -0.62 -9.74
N ALA A 107 9.64 -0.01 -8.80
CA ALA A 107 10.17 1.34 -8.94
C ALA A 107 11.18 1.47 -10.10
N VAL A 108 11.89 0.39 -10.45
CA VAL A 108 12.88 0.40 -11.54
C VAL A 108 12.16 0.56 -12.88
N ALA A 109 11.21 -0.34 -13.18
CA ALA A 109 10.48 -0.30 -14.44
C ALA A 109 9.64 0.98 -14.58
N LEU A 110 8.91 1.39 -13.54
CA LEU A 110 8.08 2.60 -13.60
C LEU A 110 8.91 3.89 -13.60
N GLY A 111 10.02 3.93 -12.88
CA GLY A 111 10.94 5.07 -12.90
C GLY A 111 11.60 5.24 -14.26
N MET A 112 12.00 4.14 -14.91
CA MET A 112 12.50 4.18 -16.29
C MET A 112 11.43 4.67 -17.26
N GLU A 113 10.22 4.12 -17.22
CA GLU A 113 9.11 4.54 -18.10
C GLU A 113 8.74 6.02 -17.91
N ALA A 114 8.80 6.54 -16.68
CA ALA A 114 8.50 7.94 -16.40
C ALA A 114 9.56 8.90 -16.98
N ALA A 115 10.80 8.44 -17.16
CA ALA A 115 11.90 9.24 -17.67
C ALA A 115 12.08 9.17 -19.20
N ILE A 116 11.56 8.13 -19.85
CA ILE A 116 11.68 7.92 -21.30
C ILE A 116 10.39 8.28 -22.04
N THR A 117 10.47 8.34 -23.36
CA THR A 117 9.33 8.57 -24.24
C THR A 117 8.93 7.31 -24.98
N ARG A 118 7.74 7.32 -25.61
CA ARG A 118 7.27 6.18 -26.43
C ARG A 118 8.02 5.97 -27.74
N ALA A 119 8.90 6.90 -28.10
CA ALA A 119 9.81 6.71 -29.22
C ALA A 119 11.04 5.88 -28.84
N ASP A 120 11.32 5.74 -27.55
CA ASP A 120 12.50 5.02 -27.05
C ASP A 120 12.27 3.51 -27.05
N ALA A 121 13.32 2.76 -27.37
CA ALA A 121 13.29 1.30 -27.37
C ALA A 121 13.74 0.74 -26.02
N ILE A 122 12.93 -0.15 -25.45
CA ILE A 122 13.25 -0.88 -24.21
C ILE A 122 13.48 -2.35 -24.55
N ILE A 123 14.60 -2.89 -24.09
CA ILE A 123 14.87 -4.33 -24.12
C ILE A 123 15.01 -4.84 -22.69
N THR A 124 14.35 -5.96 -22.38
CA THR A 124 14.38 -6.61 -21.07
C THR A 124 14.60 -8.12 -21.23
N ALA A 125 14.98 -8.78 -20.14
CA ALA A 125 15.15 -10.23 -20.07
C ALA A 125 13.83 -10.92 -19.67
N TYR A 126 13.90 -12.17 -19.23
CA TYR A 126 12.76 -13.04 -18.88
C TYR A 126 11.94 -12.64 -17.64
N ARG A 127 12.26 -11.52 -16.98
CA ARG A 127 11.53 -10.98 -15.83
C ARG A 127 10.79 -9.72 -16.28
N ASP A 128 9.91 -9.93 -17.22
CA ASP A 128 9.20 -8.92 -18.01
C ASP A 128 7.70 -8.95 -17.76
N HIS A 129 7.24 -9.56 -16.68
CA HIS A 129 5.86 -9.38 -16.21
C HIS A 129 5.52 -7.91 -15.94
N SER A 130 6.56 -7.10 -15.75
CA SER A 130 6.50 -5.64 -15.70
C SER A 130 7.11 -4.98 -16.96
N PRO A 131 6.36 -4.83 -18.06
CA PRO A 131 6.71 -3.94 -19.14
C PRO A 131 5.55 -2.97 -19.37
N THR A 132 5.39 -1.97 -18.50
CA THR A 132 4.54 -0.79 -18.76
C THR A 132 3.08 -1.09 -19.21
N SER A 133 2.13 -1.13 -18.27
CA SER A 133 0.70 -1.07 -18.59
C SER A 133 0.17 0.36 -18.74
N ARG A 134 1.02 1.39 -18.88
CA ARG A 134 0.55 2.72 -19.38
C ARG A 134 0.15 2.67 -20.86
N ALA A 135 -0.19 1.50 -21.41
CA ALA A 135 -0.72 1.37 -22.76
C ALA A 135 -2.11 2.04 -22.84
N ALA A 136 -2.13 3.16 -23.58
CA ALA A 136 -3.28 3.70 -24.32
C ALA A 136 -4.46 4.33 -23.54
N GLY A 137 -4.22 5.37 -22.72
CA GLY A 137 -5.36 6.16 -22.24
C GLY A 137 -5.14 7.46 -21.47
N THR A 138 -3.96 7.73 -20.90
CA THR A 138 -3.75 8.99 -20.16
C THR A 138 -2.53 9.72 -20.70
N SER A 139 -2.82 10.72 -21.54
CA SER A 139 -1.88 11.75 -21.99
C SER A 139 -1.10 12.26 -20.77
N SER A 140 0.19 11.95 -20.73
CA SER A 140 1.15 12.66 -19.89
C SER A 140 1.05 14.16 -20.23
N PRO A 141 1.03 15.08 -19.25
CA PRO A 141 1.18 16.49 -19.57
C PRO A 141 2.53 16.71 -20.27
N PRO A 142 2.60 17.56 -21.30
CA PRO A 142 3.84 17.82 -22.01
C PRO A 142 4.88 18.36 -21.03
N SER A 143 6.10 17.85 -21.10
CA SER A 143 7.24 18.44 -20.41
C SER A 143 7.38 19.91 -20.83
N PRO A 144 7.67 20.84 -19.90
CA PRO A 144 7.98 22.21 -20.28
C PRO A 144 9.25 22.19 -21.12
N SER A 145 9.11 22.54 -22.39
CA SER A 145 10.21 22.76 -23.32
C SER A 145 11.19 23.75 -22.71
N SER A 146 12.45 23.31 -22.52
CA SER A 146 13.60 24.19 -22.41
C SER A 146 13.89 24.88 -23.74
#